data_AF-A0A8R1IWF9-F1
#
_entry.id   AF-A0A8R1IWF9-F1
#
_cell.length_a   1.000
_cell.length_b   1.000
_cell.length_c   1.000
_cell.angle_alpha   90.00
_cell.angle_beta   90.00
_cell.angle_gamma   90.00
#
_symmetry.space_group_name_H-M   'P 1'
#
loop_
_entity.id
_entity.type
_entity.pdbx_description
1 polymer ?
#
loop_
_entity_poly.entity_id
_entity_poly.type
_entity_poly.pdbx_seq_one_letter_code
_entity_poly.pdbx_strand_id
1 'polypeptide(L)'
;MLPGGKSIQLTRLITNSLVSNWIGKPIERAMEIAILEILVEVKKRDPCFLLYSAAQSYKTKYPRIEDRFFENFATVLHAGFGLGNGTEPNDWEYQKTIFMMKDITQKFLNKLFRARELGIQDEEMHTDTGVQEDEGPSVTEPNMDDI
;
A
#
# COMPACT_ATOMS: atom_id res chain seq x y z
N MET A 1 14.59 -9.66 5.21
CA MET A 1 15.22 -8.31 5.27
C MET A 1 15.16 -7.71 3.88
N LEU A 2 15.50 -6.42 3.69
CA LEU A 2 15.68 -5.92 2.32
C LEU A 2 17.07 -6.35 1.79
N PRO A 3 17.21 -6.59 0.47
CA PRO A 3 18.47 -7.05 -0.12
C PRO A 3 19.68 -6.14 0.13
N GLY A 4 19.46 -4.85 0.37
CA GLY A 4 20.52 -3.89 0.69
C GLY A 4 21.07 -3.98 2.12
N GLY A 5 20.70 -5.01 2.88
CA GLY A 5 21.11 -5.20 4.28
C GLY A 5 20.41 -4.25 5.26
N LYS A 6 19.49 -3.41 4.79
CA LYS A 6 18.74 -2.49 5.64
C LYS A 6 17.64 -3.23 6.40
N SER A 7 17.66 -3.05 7.72
CA SER A 7 16.57 -3.43 8.60
C SER A 7 15.61 -2.27 8.75
N ILE A 8 14.34 -2.49 8.42
CA ILE A 8 13.29 -1.48 8.52
C ILE A 8 12.26 -1.99 9.53
N GLN A 9 11.95 -1.16 10.53
CA GLN A 9 10.88 -1.43 11.47
C GLN A 9 9.55 -0.96 10.86
N LEU A 10 8.79 -1.90 10.30
CA LEU A 10 7.53 -1.64 9.59
C LEU A 10 6.53 -0.85 10.44
N THR A 11 6.42 -1.16 11.72
CA THR A 11 5.53 -0.43 12.65
C THR A 11 5.90 1.05 12.80
N ARG A 12 7.17 1.42 12.65
CA ARG A 12 7.63 2.84 12.66
C ARG A 12 7.38 3.57 11.35
N LEU A 13 6.92 2.88 10.30
CA LEU A 13 6.47 3.50 9.06
C LEU A 13 5.00 3.90 9.13
N ILE A 14 4.23 3.25 10.01
CA ILE A 14 2.80 3.50 10.18
C ILE A 14 2.62 4.74 11.04
N THR A 15 2.11 5.83 10.46
CA THR A 15 1.80 7.06 11.16
C THR A 15 0.29 7.28 11.22
N ASN A 16 -0.18 8.10 12.16
CA ASN A 16 -1.61 8.41 12.28
C ASN A 16 -2.20 8.99 10.97
N SER A 17 -1.40 9.74 10.22
CA SER A 17 -1.80 10.31 8.92
C SER A 17 -1.95 9.26 7.82
N LEU A 18 -1.20 8.15 7.87
CA LEU A 18 -1.41 7.03 6.95
C LEU A 18 -2.70 6.30 7.32
N VAL A 19 -2.86 6.00 8.62
CA VAL A 19 -4.03 5.27 9.13
C VAL A 19 -5.34 5.98 8.83
N SER A 20 -5.38 7.32 8.86
CA SER A 20 -6.59 8.07 8.49
C SER A 20 -7.05 7.81 7.06
N ASN A 21 -6.13 7.51 6.14
CA ASN A 21 -6.47 7.20 4.74
C ASN A 21 -7.05 5.80 4.57
N TRP A 22 -7.01 4.96 5.61
CA TRP A 22 -7.49 3.58 5.57
C TRP A 22 -8.94 3.47 6.08
N ILE A 23 -9.37 4.43 6.92
CA ILE A 23 -10.67 4.42 7.59
C ILE A 23 -11.82 4.61 6.57
N GLY A 24 -12.94 3.92 6.81
CA GLY A 24 -14.15 4.04 5.99
C GLY A 24 -14.09 3.34 4.63
N LYS A 25 -12.98 2.67 4.32
CA LYS A 25 -12.80 1.90 3.09
C LYS A 25 -13.06 0.40 3.34
N PRO A 26 -13.49 -0.35 2.32
CA PRO A 26 -13.49 -1.81 2.38
C PRO A 26 -12.09 -2.31 2.75
N ILE A 27 -12.02 -3.37 3.56
CA ILE A 27 -10.76 -3.86 4.14
C ILE A 27 -9.68 -4.12 3.09
N GLU A 28 -10.05 -4.72 1.96
CA GLU A 28 -9.15 -5.02 0.85
C GLU A 28 -8.53 -3.74 0.29
N ARG A 29 -9.36 -2.70 0.09
CA ARG A 29 -8.90 -1.40 -0.39
C ARG A 29 -8.02 -0.66 0.63
N ALA A 30 -8.37 -0.76 1.91
CA ALA A 30 -7.57 -0.20 3.00
C ALA A 30 -6.18 -0.86 3.06
N MET A 31 -6.11 -2.19 2.90
CA MET A 31 -4.84 -2.91 2.84
C MET A 31 -4.01 -2.53 1.62
N GLU A 32 -4.61 -2.42 0.43
CA GLU A 32 -3.89 -1.97 -0.77
C GLU A 32 -3.22 -0.61 -0.57
N ILE A 33 -3.96 0.35 -0.01
CA ILE A 33 -3.45 1.70 0.28
C ILE A 33 -2.34 1.63 1.32
N ALA A 34 -2.53 0.89 2.42
CA ALA A 34 -1.52 0.71 3.45
C ALA A 34 -0.21 0.14 2.89
N ILE A 35 -0.31 -0.87 2.00
CA ILE A 35 0.86 -1.47 1.34
C ILE A 35 1.60 -0.41 0.51
N LEU A 36 0.89 0.35 -0.32
CA LEU A 36 1.48 1.37 -1.17
C LEU A 36 2.15 2.48 -0.37
N GLU A 37 1.49 3.01 0.65
CA GLU A 37 2.03 4.08 1.50
C GLU A 37 3.29 3.63 2.25
N ILE A 38 3.28 2.41 2.78
CA ILE A 38 4.44 1.83 3.46
C ILE A 38 5.59 1.60 2.46
N LEU A 39 5.32 1.15 1.23
CA LEU A 39 6.34 1.01 0.19
C LEU A 39 6.96 2.36 -0.22
N VAL A 40 6.17 3.43 -0.25
CA VAL A 40 6.66 4.80 -0.47
C VAL A 40 7.61 5.21 0.66
N GLU A 41 7.26 4.95 1.91
CA GLU A 41 8.12 5.24 3.04
C GLU A 41 9.39 4.38 3.07
N VAL A 42 9.30 3.11 2.65
CA VAL A 42 10.47 2.23 2.45
C VAL A 42 11.41 2.81 1.39
N LYS A 43 10.88 3.24 0.23
CA LYS A 43 11.66 3.88 -0.83
C LYS A 43 12.43 5.10 -0.32
N LYS A 44 11.80 5.95 0.50
CA LYS A 44 12.46 7.14 1.09
C LYS A 44 13.67 6.77 1.97
N ARG A 45 13.62 5.62 2.65
CA ARG A 45 14.67 5.17 3.60
C ARG A 45 15.72 4.26 2.94
N ASP A 46 15.36 3.63 1.83
CA ASP A 46 16.25 2.79 1.05
C ASP A 46 16.39 3.25 -0.41
N PRO A 47 17.43 4.04 -0.74
CA PRO A 47 17.70 4.49 -2.11
C PRO A 47 17.93 3.33 -3.09
N CYS A 48 18.31 2.15 -2.61
CA CYS A 48 18.50 0.96 -3.44
C CYS A 48 17.19 0.21 -3.69
N PHE A 49 16.07 0.62 -3.08
CA PHE A 49 14.78 -0.08 -3.20
C PHE A 49 14.31 -0.25 -4.64
N LEU A 50 14.57 0.76 -5.48
CA LEU A 50 14.27 0.73 -6.90
C LEU A 50 15.08 -0.30 -7.70
N LEU A 51 16.10 -0.92 -7.11
CA LEU A 51 16.90 -1.97 -7.74
C LEU A 51 16.43 -3.36 -7.35
N TYR A 52 15.32 -3.50 -6.62
CA TYR A 52 14.82 -4.79 -6.17
C TYR A 52 13.77 -5.36 -7.12
N SER A 53 13.46 -6.64 -6.92
CA SER A 53 12.36 -7.33 -7.57
C SER A 53 11.50 -8.06 -6.55
N ALA A 54 10.18 -8.02 -6.74
CA ALA A 54 9.21 -8.84 -6.03
C ALA A 54 8.69 -9.99 -6.92
N ALA A 55 9.28 -10.18 -8.10
CA ALA A 55 8.82 -11.16 -9.07
C ALA A 55 9.10 -12.57 -8.57
N GLN A 56 8.12 -13.45 -8.76
CA GLN A 56 8.28 -14.87 -8.47
C GLN A 56 9.21 -15.57 -9.49
N SER A 57 9.43 -14.93 -10.66
CA SER A 57 10.27 -15.48 -11.75
C SER A 57 11.76 -15.26 -11.50
N TYR A 58 12.55 -16.32 -11.65
CA TYR A 58 14.01 -16.33 -11.54
C TYR A 58 14.75 -15.52 -12.62
N LYS A 59 14.04 -15.01 -13.63
CA LYS A 59 14.63 -14.31 -14.80
C LYS A 59 14.94 -12.83 -14.55
N THR A 60 14.76 -12.33 -13.33
CA THR A 60 15.07 -10.94 -12.98
C THR A 60 16.57 -10.74 -12.76
N LYS A 61 17.12 -9.63 -13.27
CA LYS A 61 18.51 -9.21 -13.02
C LYS A 61 18.68 -8.46 -11.69
N TYR A 62 17.57 -8.22 -10.99
CA TYR A 62 17.50 -7.42 -9.78
C TYR A 62 17.44 -8.32 -8.53
N PRO A 63 18.10 -7.94 -7.41
CA PRO A 63 17.99 -8.64 -6.14
C PRO A 63 16.52 -8.82 -5.71
N ARG A 64 16.15 -10.06 -5.38
CA ARG A 64 14.79 -10.40 -4.98
C ARG A 64 14.54 -10.06 -3.52
N ILE A 65 13.40 -9.42 -3.25
CA ILE A 65 12.88 -9.26 -1.88
C ILE A 65 12.47 -10.63 -1.35
N GLU A 66 13.03 -11.02 -0.21
CA GLU A 66 12.79 -12.33 0.41
C GLU A 66 11.33 -12.52 0.83
N ASP A 67 10.84 -13.76 0.76
CA ASP A 67 9.47 -14.10 1.18
C ASP A 67 9.21 -13.72 2.65
N ARG A 68 10.24 -13.85 3.51
CA ARG A 68 10.21 -13.43 4.92
C ARG A 68 9.86 -11.94 5.12
N PHE A 69 10.23 -11.06 4.18
CA PHE A 69 9.82 -9.66 4.26
C PHE A 69 8.30 -9.53 4.14
N PHE A 70 7.70 -10.23 3.17
CA PHE A 70 6.26 -10.19 2.93
C PHE A 70 5.48 -10.86 4.05
N GLU A 71 5.98 -11.96 4.63
CA GLU A 71 5.38 -12.62 5.80
C GLU A 71 5.35 -11.68 7.01
N ASN A 72 6.49 -11.08 7.36
CA ASN A 72 6.56 -10.12 8.45
C ASN A 72 5.64 -8.91 8.22
N PHE A 73 5.54 -8.46 6.97
CA PHE A 73 4.66 -7.35 6.62
C PHE A 73 3.19 -7.72 6.73
N ALA A 74 2.78 -8.87 6.20
CA ALA A 74 1.42 -9.40 6.33
C ALA A 74 1.01 -9.53 7.80
N THR A 75 1.91 -10.05 8.64
CA THR A 75 1.69 -10.17 10.09
C THR A 75 1.40 -8.82 10.73
N VAL A 76 2.15 -7.77 10.39
CA VAL A 76 1.94 -6.42 10.93
C VAL A 76 0.61 -5.83 10.47
N LEU A 77 0.24 -6.00 9.19
CA LEU A 77 -1.04 -5.48 8.69
C LEU A 77 -2.22 -6.23 9.28
N HIS A 78 -2.19 -7.56 9.34
CA HIS A 78 -3.26 -8.35 9.93
C HIS A 78 -3.50 -7.96 11.39
N ALA A 79 -2.42 -7.84 12.17
CA ALA A 79 -2.50 -7.35 13.55
C ALA A 79 -3.08 -5.92 13.63
N GLY A 80 -2.66 -5.02 12.73
CA GLY A 80 -3.12 -3.63 12.70
C GLY A 80 -4.59 -3.46 12.29
N PHE A 81 -5.09 -4.30 11.39
CA PHE A 81 -6.48 -4.30 10.94
C PHE A 81 -7.41 -5.20 11.77
N GLY A 82 -6.88 -5.91 12.77
CA GLY A 82 -7.65 -6.85 13.58
C GLY A 82 -8.09 -8.12 12.83
N LEU A 83 -7.41 -8.46 11.75
CA LEU A 83 -7.66 -9.64 10.92
C LEU A 83 -6.99 -10.87 11.54
N GLY A 84 -7.42 -11.24 12.75
CA GLY A 84 -6.88 -12.38 13.48
C GLY A 84 -5.36 -12.35 13.67
N ASN A 85 -4.82 -13.42 14.24
CA ASN A 85 -3.38 -13.56 14.42
C ASN A 85 -2.65 -13.94 13.13
N GLY A 86 -3.34 -14.38 12.05
CA GLY A 86 -2.78 -14.60 10.70
C GLY A 86 -1.53 -15.49 10.59
N THR A 87 -0.99 -15.96 11.71
CA THR A 87 0.31 -16.61 11.82
C THR A 87 0.22 -18.08 11.46
N GLU A 88 -0.99 -18.63 11.29
CA GLU A 88 -1.17 -19.98 10.80
C GLU A 88 -0.93 -20.00 9.29
N PRO A 89 0.13 -20.64 8.79
CA PRO A 89 0.51 -20.58 7.37
C PRO A 89 -0.56 -21.11 6.41
N ASN A 90 -1.58 -21.82 6.91
CA ASN A 90 -2.70 -22.37 6.15
C ASN A 90 -3.93 -21.45 6.12
N ASP A 91 -3.87 -20.28 6.75
CA ASP A 91 -4.92 -19.28 6.62
C ASP A 91 -4.90 -18.70 5.19
N TRP A 92 -5.97 -18.99 4.44
CA TRP A 92 -6.11 -18.56 3.05
C TRP A 92 -6.14 -17.03 2.94
N GLU A 93 -6.62 -16.31 3.96
CA GLU A 93 -6.63 -14.84 3.98
C GLU A 93 -5.23 -14.26 4.15
N TYR A 94 -4.40 -14.91 4.98
CA TYR A 94 -3.01 -14.55 5.15
C TYR A 94 -2.21 -14.79 3.85
N GLN A 95 -2.40 -15.94 3.21
CA GLN A 95 -1.76 -16.24 1.93
C GLN A 95 -2.23 -15.30 0.81
N LYS A 96 -3.53 -14.98 0.76
CA LYS A 96 -4.09 -13.95 -0.15
C LYS A 96 -3.41 -12.60 0.06
N THR A 97 -3.17 -12.22 1.32
CA THR A 97 -2.52 -10.96 1.67
C THR A 97 -1.06 -10.93 1.20
N ILE A 98 -0.30 -12.01 1.44
CA ILE A 98 1.08 -12.11 0.93
C ILE A 98 1.13 -12.02 -0.59
N PHE A 99 0.23 -12.72 -1.29
CA PHE A 99 0.17 -12.68 -2.74
C PHE A 99 -0.13 -11.27 -3.25
N MET A 100 -1.13 -10.61 -2.66
CA MET A 100 -1.48 -9.23 -2.96
C MET A 100 -0.29 -8.28 -2.71
N MET A 101 0.41 -8.42 -1.59
CA MET A 101 1.60 -7.61 -1.30
C MET A 101 2.69 -7.76 -2.35
N LYS A 102 2.97 -8.99 -2.79
CA LYS A 102 3.96 -9.25 -3.84
C LYS A 102 3.56 -8.61 -5.17
N ASP A 103 2.30 -8.75 -5.56
CA ASP A 103 1.78 -8.16 -6.80
C ASP A 103 1.85 -6.63 -6.78
N ILE A 104 1.37 -6.00 -5.69
CA ILE A 104 1.43 -4.55 -5.51
C ILE A 104 2.88 -4.06 -5.49
N THR A 105 3.77 -4.75 -4.77
CA THR A 105 5.18 -4.38 -4.71
C THR A 105 5.83 -4.47 -6.09
N GLN A 106 5.53 -5.50 -6.86
CA GLN A 106 6.06 -5.64 -8.22
C GLN A 106 5.53 -4.55 -9.15
N LYS A 107 4.23 -4.22 -9.08
CA LYS A 107 3.62 -3.12 -9.84
C LYS A 107 4.24 -1.77 -9.47
N PHE A 108 4.44 -1.52 -8.18
CA PHE A 108 5.09 -0.32 -7.65
C PHE A 108 6.52 -0.18 -8.19
N LEU A 109 7.33 -1.23 -8.07
CA LEU A 109 8.70 -1.25 -8.61
C LEU A 109 8.72 -1.03 -10.13
N ASN A 110 7.85 -1.70 -10.88
CA ASN A 110 7.75 -1.53 -12.33
C ASN A 110 7.40 -0.08 -12.73
N LYS A 111 6.50 0.58 -11.98
CA LYS A 111 6.15 1.98 -12.20
C LYS A 111 7.36 2.89 -11.98
N LEU A 112 8.12 2.65 -10.91
CA LEU A 112 9.35 3.39 -10.62
C LEU A 112 10.43 3.19 -11.69
N PHE A 113 10.63 1.95 -12.16
CA PHE A 113 11.56 1.68 -13.25
C PHE A 113 11.21 2.45 -14.52
N ARG A 114 9.94 2.42 -14.94
CA ARG A 114 9.48 3.16 -16.11
C ARG A 114 9.64 4.67 -15.95
N ALA A 115 9.30 5.23 -14.78
CA ALA A 115 9.47 6.65 -14.51
C ALA A 115 10.95 7.08 -14.62
N ARG A 116 11.86 6.24 -14.10
CA ARG A 116 13.31 6.46 -14.20
C ARG A 116 13.82 6.41 -15.65
N GLU A 117 13.36 5.45 -16.44
CA GLU A 117 13.74 5.34 -17.86
C GLU A 117 13.24 6.54 -18.69
N LEU A 118 12.10 7.11 -18.32
CA LEU A 118 11.50 8.27 -18.98
C LEU A 118 12.02 9.62 -18.47
N GLY A 119 12.90 9.63 -17.46
CA GLY A 119 13.44 10.86 -16.88
C GLY A 119 12.42 11.70 -16.10
N ILE A 120 11.30 11.11 -15.67
CA ILE A 120 10.25 11.81 -14.90
C ILE A 120 10.73 11.96 -13.46
N GLN A 121 10.88 13.22 -12.99
CA GLN A 121 11.16 13.51 -11.59
C GLN A 121 9.90 13.31 -10.73
N ASP A 122 10.10 12.80 -9.51
CA ASP A 122 9.14 12.15 -8.58
C ASP A 122 7.96 13.02 -8.05
N GLU A 123 7.47 14.04 -8.76
CA GLU A 123 6.46 14.98 -8.20
C GLU A 123 4.98 14.58 -8.39
N GLU A 124 4.64 13.63 -9.26
CA GLU A 124 3.24 13.22 -9.44
C GLU A 124 3.04 11.73 -9.17
N MET A 125 3.01 11.38 -7.90
CA MET A 125 2.35 10.15 -7.44
C MET A 125 1.32 10.44 -6.34
N HIS A 126 0.69 11.61 -6.41
CA HIS A 126 -0.58 11.82 -5.71
C HIS A 126 -1.60 10.85 -6.30
N THR A 127 -2.10 9.98 -5.44
CA THR A 127 -3.26 9.15 -5.73
C THR A 127 -4.42 10.08 -6.06
N ASP A 128 -4.75 10.16 -7.35
CA ASP A 128 -6.04 10.63 -7.83
C ASP A 128 -7.09 9.61 -7.34
N THR A 129 -7.46 9.73 -6.07
CA THR A 129 -8.75 9.24 -5.60
C THR A 129 -9.74 10.33 -5.94
N GLY A 130 -10.30 10.25 -7.15
CA GLY A 130 -11.47 11.01 -7.54
C GLY A 130 -12.55 10.83 -6.48
N VAL A 131 -12.69 11.84 -5.63
CA VAL A 131 -13.87 12.02 -4.80
C VAL A 131 -14.90 12.58 -5.76
N GLN A 132 -15.86 11.75 -6.15
CA GLN A 132 -17.15 12.29 -6.58
C GLN A 132 -17.73 12.97 -5.34
N GLU A 133 -17.81 14.30 -5.40
CA GLU A 133 -18.57 15.08 -4.44
C GLU A 133 -20.03 14.60 -4.54
N ASP A 134 -20.45 13.89 -3.50
CA ASP A 134 -21.84 13.53 -3.27
C ASP A 134 -22.58 14.85 -2.98
N GLU A 135 -23.31 15.35 -3.98
CA GLU A 135 -24.21 16.48 -3.81
C GLU A 135 -25.25 16.10 -2.75
N GLY A 136 -25.05 16.62 -1.54
CA GLY A 136 -26.00 16.47 -0.43
C GLY A 136 -27.39 17.00 -0.81
N PRO A 137 -28.45 16.52 -0.14
CA PRO A 137 -29.82 16.83 -0.53
C PRO A 137 -30.12 18.31 -0.34
N SER A 138 -30.62 18.94 -1.41
CA SER A 138 -31.17 20.29 -1.43
C SER A 138 -32.27 20.44 -0.36
N VAL A 139 -32.00 21.26 0.66
CA VAL A 139 -32.99 21.68 1.63
C VAL A 139 -33.82 22.79 0.99
N THR A 140 -34.99 22.44 0.48
CA THR A 140 -35.98 23.43 0.03
C THR A 140 -36.71 23.98 1.26
N GLU A 141 -36.47 25.25 1.60
CA GLU A 141 -37.27 25.98 2.59
C GLU A 141 -38.74 26.05 2.14
N PRO A 142 -39.72 25.82 3.03
CA PRO A 142 -41.11 26.08 2.70
C PRO A 142 -41.39 27.58 2.74
N ASN A 143 -41.74 28.12 1.58
CA ASN A 143 -42.18 29.49 1.38
C ASN A 143 -43.48 29.71 2.17
N MET A 144 -43.41 30.45 3.28
CA MET A 144 -44.59 31.00 3.96
C MET A 144 -45.01 32.26 3.22
N ASP A 145 -45.87 32.10 2.23
CA ASP A 145 -46.78 33.14 1.76
C ASP A 145 -47.92 32.42 1.04
N ASP A 146 -49.01 32.18 1.76
CA ASP A 146 -50.36 32.37 1.24
C ASP A 146 -51.37 32.35 2.41
N ILE A 147 -52.15 33.44 2.44
CA ILE A 147 -53.30 33.75 3.30
C ILE A 147 -54.53 33.02 2.77
#